data_AF-A0A4U8SNX8-F1
#
_entry.id   AF-A0A4U8SNX8-F1
#
_cell.length_a   1.000
_cell.length_b   1.000
_cell.length_c   1.000
_cell.angle_alpha   90.00
_cell.angle_beta   90.00
_cell.angle_gamma   90.00
#
_symmetry.space_group_name_H-M   'P 1'
#
loop_
_entity.id
_entity.type
_entity.pdbx_description
1 polymer ?
#
loop_
_entity_poly.entity_id
_entity_poly.type
_entity_poly.pdbx_seq_one_letter_code
_entity_poly.pdbx_strand_id
1 'polypeptide(L)'
;MSDENLEIALNGKHYSVSLKPLHNDVREELKAVFANEVEPLTLLKLYITKAQEYALTYQSLENLYKNLESIDTPATHPDVQIQQI
;
A
#
# COMPACT_ATOMS: atom_id res chain seq x y z
N MET A 1 14.29 13.27 -17.43
CA MET A 1 13.51 12.62 -16.35
C MET A 1 12.13 13.22 -16.43
N SER A 2 11.21 12.53 -17.09
CA SER A 2 9.85 13.01 -17.33
C SER A 2 9.11 13.12 -16.02
N ASP A 3 8.46 14.26 -15.77
CA ASP A 3 7.65 14.48 -14.59
C ASP A 3 6.65 13.34 -14.40
N GLU A 4 6.81 12.60 -13.31
CA GLU A 4 6.01 11.41 -13.00
C GLU A 4 4.68 11.80 -12.35
N ASN A 5 4.01 12.78 -12.95
CA ASN A 5 2.71 13.23 -12.50
C ASN A 5 1.66 12.85 -13.55
N LEU A 6 0.49 12.51 -13.06
CA LEU A 6 -0.71 12.36 -13.85
C LEU A 6 -1.41 13.71 -13.94
N GLU A 7 -1.57 14.22 -15.16
CA GLU A 7 -2.32 15.43 -15.43
C GLU A 7 -3.77 15.09 -15.80
N ILE A 8 -4.72 15.73 -15.13
CA ILE A 8 -6.17 15.57 -15.34
C ILE A 8 -6.76 16.93 -15.68
N ALA A 9 -7.37 17.06 -16.86
CA ALA A 9 -8.18 18.22 -17.22
C ALA A 9 -9.67 17.91 -17.03
N LEU A 10 -10.35 18.65 -16.15
CA LEU A 10 -11.78 18.48 -15.88
C LEU A 10 -12.45 19.84 -15.70
N ASN A 11 -13.53 20.10 -16.44
CA ASN A 11 -14.29 21.37 -16.39
C ASN A 11 -13.41 22.63 -16.53
N GLY A 12 -12.41 22.58 -17.40
CA GLY A 12 -11.48 23.69 -17.63
C GLY A 12 -10.43 23.89 -16.53
N LYS A 13 -10.40 23.03 -15.50
CA LYS A 13 -9.36 23.00 -14.46
C LYS A 13 -8.38 21.86 -14.72
N HIS A 14 -7.12 22.09 -14.38
CA HIS A 14 -6.05 21.10 -14.45
C HIS A 14 -5.66 20.66 -13.04
N TYR A 15 -5.51 19.35 -12.85
CA TYR A 15 -5.10 18.72 -11.61
C TYR A 15 -3.89 17.83 -11.91
N SER A 16 -2.91 17.86 -11.01
CA SER A 16 -1.69 17.06 -11.13
C SER A 16 -1.59 16.12 -9.93
N VAL A 17 -1.42 14.82 -10.17
CA VAL A 17 -1.26 13.81 -9.12
C VAL A 17 0.08 13.15 -9.27
N SER A 18 0.91 13.19 -8.22
CA SER A 18 2.23 12.55 -8.30
C SER A 18 2.13 11.03 -8.22
N LEU A 19 2.79 10.35 -9.16
CA LEU A 19 2.93 8.90 -9.22
C LEU A 19 4.24 8.41 -8.59
N LYS A 20 5.11 9.33 -8.13
CA LYS A 20 6.37 9.01 -7.43
C LYS A 20 6.24 7.98 -6.29
N PRO A 21 5.18 8.01 -5.46
CA PRO A 21 5.05 7.08 -4.33
C PRO A 21 4.80 5.62 -4.73
N LEU A 22 4.55 5.35 -6.00
CA LEU A 22 4.16 4.02 -6.46
C LEU A 22 5.35 3.13 -6.75
N HIS A 23 5.13 1.82 -6.60
CA HIS A 23 6.04 0.83 -7.15
C HIS A 23 6.11 0.95 -8.67
N ASN A 24 7.26 0.65 -9.27
CA ASN A 24 7.48 0.80 -10.72
C ASN A 24 6.46 0.01 -11.54
N ASP A 25 6.19 -1.24 -11.18
CA ASP A 25 5.24 -2.08 -11.93
C ASP A 25 3.82 -1.49 -11.91
N VAL A 26 3.36 -0.98 -10.76
CA VAL A 26 2.05 -0.32 -10.62
C VAL A 26 2.01 0.97 -11.42
N ARG A 27 3.13 1.71 -11.44
CA ARG A 27 3.28 2.94 -12.23
C ARG A 27 3.19 2.66 -13.72
N GLU A 28 3.81 1.57 -14.20
CA GLU A 28 3.75 1.16 -15.60
C GLU A 28 2.36 0.67 -16.00
N GLU A 29 1.72 -0.16 -15.16
CA GLU A 29 0.35 -0.62 -15.39
C GLU A 29 -0.61 0.57 -15.48
N LEU A 30 -0.52 1.51 -14.55
CA LEU A 30 -1.31 2.73 -14.57
C LEU A 30 -1.03 3.55 -15.83
N LYS A 31 0.23 3.77 -16.21
CA LYS A 31 0.59 4.48 -17.46
C LYS A 31 0.01 3.80 -18.69
N ALA A 32 -0.01 2.46 -18.73
CA ALA A 32 -0.63 1.71 -19.82
C ALA A 32 -2.16 1.89 -19.85
N VAL A 33 -2.82 1.96 -18.70
CA VAL A 33 -4.24 2.30 -18.61
C VAL A 33 -4.49 3.76 -19.05
N PHE A 34 -3.61 4.69 -18.69
CA PHE A 34 -3.66 6.11 -19.08
C PHE A 34 -3.43 6.36 -20.57
N ALA A 35 -2.76 5.45 -21.28
CA ALA A 35 -2.61 5.54 -22.74
C ALA A 35 -3.94 5.31 -23.48
N ASN A 36 -4.96 4.76 -22.80
CA ASN A 36 -6.31 4.61 -23.33
C ASN A 36 -7.16 5.85 -23.01
N GLU A 37 -8.17 6.16 -23.84
CA GLU A 37 -9.14 7.26 -23.63
C GLU A 37 -10.10 6.95 -22.46
N VAL A 38 -9.57 6.80 -21.25
CA VAL A 38 -10.36 6.55 -20.04
C VAL A 38 -10.75 7.87 -19.40
N GLU A 39 -11.99 7.95 -18.91
CA GLU A 39 -12.49 9.12 -18.18
C GLU A 39 -11.62 9.39 -16.94
N PRO A 40 -11.15 10.64 -16.72
CA PRO A 40 -10.20 10.94 -15.64
C PRO A 40 -10.68 10.62 -14.22
N LEU A 41 -12.00 10.70 -13.97
CA LEU A 41 -12.58 10.33 -12.66
C LEU A 41 -12.51 8.83 -12.42
N THR A 42 -12.77 8.03 -13.46
CA THR A 42 -12.66 6.57 -13.40
C THR A 42 -11.21 6.15 -13.12
N LEU A 43 -10.25 6.85 -13.73
CA LEU A 43 -8.82 6.67 -13.47
C LEU A 43 -8.43 7.02 -12.03
N LEU A 44 -8.87 8.17 -11.52
CA LEU A 44 -8.58 8.57 -10.14
C LEU A 44 -9.16 7.56 -9.14
N LYS A 45 -10.37 7.05 -9.41
CA LYS A 45 -10.99 6.01 -8.59
C LYS A 45 -10.18 4.72 -8.59
N LEU A 46 -9.71 4.26 -9.77
CA LEU A 46 -8.85 3.09 -9.89
C LEU A 46 -7.56 3.26 -9.08
N TYR A 47 -6.96 4.44 -9.15
CA TYR A 47 -5.75 4.76 -8.41
C TYR A 47 -5.95 4.67 -6.89
N ILE A 48 -7.04 5.27 -6.39
CA ILE A 48 -7.42 5.20 -4.97
C ILE A 48 -7.61 3.74 -4.54
N THR A 49 -8.33 2.94 -5.32
CA THR A 49 -8.55 1.53 -5.02
C THR A 49 -7.24 0.75 -4.95
N LYS A 50 -6.32 0.94 -5.91
CA LYS A 50 -5.01 0.28 -5.90
C LYS A 50 -4.15 0.68 -4.70
N ALA A 51 -4.17 1.95 -4.31
CA ALA A 51 -3.47 2.41 -3.12
C ALA A 51 -4.04 1.79 -1.82
N GLN A 52 -5.37 1.64 -1.74
CA GLN A 52 -6.04 0.99 -0.61
C GLN A 52 -5.70 -0.50 -0.52
N GLU A 53 -5.76 -1.24 -1.65
CA GLU A 53 -5.37 -2.65 -1.72
C GLU A 53 -3.93 -2.87 -1.21
N TYR A 54 -3.01 -2.00 -1.63
CA TYR A 54 -1.62 -2.04 -1.19
C TYR A 54 -1.49 -1.79 0.32
N ALA A 55 -2.17 -0.77 0.86
CA ALA A 55 -2.14 -0.47 2.29
C ALA A 55 -2.65 -1.63 3.15
N LEU A 56 -3.74 -2.27 2.73
CA LEU A 56 -4.30 -3.45 3.42
C LEU A 56 -3.36 -4.65 3.38
N THR A 57 -2.73 -4.88 2.22
CA THR A 57 -1.75 -5.96 2.04
C THR A 57 -0.51 -5.71 2.92
N TYR A 58 0.02 -4.49 2.89
CA TYR A 58 1.15 -4.08 3.75
C TYR A 58 0.83 -4.29 5.23
N GLN A 59 -0.33 -3.83 5.69
CA GLN A 59 -0.75 -3.99 7.08
C GLN A 59 -0.85 -5.47 7.48
N SER A 60 -1.38 -6.31 6.59
CA SER A 60 -1.49 -7.76 6.83
C SER A 60 -0.12 -8.42 6.95
N LEU A 61 0.83 -8.05 6.09
CA LEU A 61 2.21 -8.55 6.14
C LEU A 61 2.96 -8.04 7.37
N GLU A 62 2.77 -6.77 7.76
CA GLU A 62 3.37 -6.22 8.97
C GLU A 62 2.86 -6.92 10.24
N ASN A 63 1.55 -7.20 10.29
CA ASN A 63 0.97 -7.98 11.39
C ASN A 63 1.54 -9.39 11.45
N LEU A 64 1.68 -10.06 10.30
CA LEU A 64 2.32 -11.38 10.24
C LEU A 64 3.76 -11.33 10.75
N TYR A 65 4.53 -10.34 10.30
CA TYR A 65 5.91 -10.14 10.76
C TYR A 65 6.00 -9.97 12.28
N LYS A 66 5.18 -9.08 12.87
CA LYS A 66 5.13 -8.86 14.32
C LYS A 66 4.76 -10.12 15.10
N ASN A 67 3.80 -10.89 14.57
CA ASN A 67 3.41 -12.16 15.17
C ASN A 67 4.56 -13.17 15.16
N LEU A 68 5.30 -13.27 14.06
CA LEU A 68 6.48 -14.14 13.97
C LEU A 68 7.59 -13.71 14.93
N GLU A 69 7.89 -12.42 15.03
CA GLU A 69 8.86 -11.91 16.02
C GLU A 69 8.45 -12.22 17.48
N SER A 70 7.15 -12.17 17.79
CA SER A 70 6.65 -12.48 19.12
C SER A 70 6.70 -13.98 19.48
N ILE A 71 6.80 -14.87 18.49
CA ILE A 71 6.91 -16.33 18.70
C ILE A 71 8.36 -16.72 19.06
N ASP A 72 9.35 -15.95 18.61
CA ASP A 72 10.78 -16.19 18.91
C ASP A 72 11.27 -15.57 20.22
N THR A 73 10.40 -14.92 21.00
CA THR A 73 10.73 -14.52 22.37
C THR A 73 10.44 -15.70 23.30
N PRO A 74 11.45 -16.38 23.88
CA PRO A 74 11.17 -17.41 24.88
C PRO A 74 10.45 -16.74 26.04
N ALA A 75 9.17 -17.07 26.19
CA ALA A 75 8.41 -16.72 27.37
C ALA A 75 9.18 -17.30 28.57
N THR A 76 9.84 -16.42 29.32
CA THR A 76 10.41 -16.74 30.63
C THR A 76 9.25 -17.26 31.47
N HIS A 77 9.11 -18.58 31.56
CA HIS A 77 8.16 -19.21 32.46
C HIS A 77 8.45 -18.68 33.87
N PRO A 78 7.51 -18.00 34.54
CA PRO A 78 7.70 -17.68 35.94
C PRO A 78 7.64 -19.02 36.69
N ASP A 79 8.83 -19.44 37.10
CA ASP A 79 9.15 -20.35 38.20
C ASP A 79 7.92 -20.72 39.04
N VAL A 80 7.29 -21.85 38.71
CA VAL A 80 6.26 -22.45 39.57
C VAL A 80 7.01 -23.11 40.72
N GLN A 81 7.26 -22.36 41.78
CA GLN A 81 7.77 -22.91 43.03
C GLN A 81 6.72 -23.85 43.64
N ILE A 82 6.96 -25.15 43.54
CA ILE A 82 6.17 -26.16 44.25
C ILE A 82 6.56 -26.08 45.73
N GLN A 83 5.65 -25.56 46.55
CA GLN A 83 5.75 -25.65 48.01
C GLN A 83 5.50 -27.11 48.43
N GLN A 84 6.53 -27.78 48.93
CA GLN A 84 6.40 -29.11 49.55
C GLN A 84 5.74 -28.96 50.93
N ILE A 85 4.71 -29.78 51.17
CA ILE A 85 4.00 -29.95 52.45
C ILE A 85 4.79 -30.91 53.33
#